data_AF-A0A9Q3ZWC0-F1
#
_entry.id   AF-A0A9Q3ZWC0-F1
#
_cell.length_a   1.000
_cell.length_b   1.000
_cell.length_c   1.000
_cell.angle_alpha   90.00
_cell.angle_beta   90.00
_cell.angle_gamma   90.00
#
_symmetry.space_group_name_H-M   'P 1'
#
loop_
_entity.id
_entity.type
_entity.pdbx_description
1 polymer ?
#
loop_
_entity_poly.entity_id
_entity_poly.type
_entity_poly.pdbx_seq_one_letter_code
_entity_poly.pdbx_strand_id
1 'polypeptide(L)' 'MNGMTDVRLVLHSQELQAEQARATSPRNVSRWHLFWHRRHTRKALLQLTGEQLLDVGLTAEQARQEGLKPFWRE' A
#
# COMPACT_ATOMS: atom_id res chain seq x y z
N MET A 1 -9.12 43.73 14.03
CA MET A 1 -7.91 42.88 14.14
C MET A 1 -8.32 41.43 13.92
N ASN A 2 -7.47 40.62 13.28
CA ASN A 2 -7.55 39.15 13.03
C ASN A 2 -8.33 38.56 11.84
N GLY A 3 -8.80 39.36 10.87
CA GLY A 3 -9.39 38.79 9.64
C GLY A 3 -8.39 38.09 8.69
N MET A 4 -7.08 38.36 8.81
CA MET A 4 -6.05 37.75 7.95
C MET A 4 -5.63 36.35 8.40
N THR A 5 -5.85 35.99 9.67
CA THR A 5 -5.42 34.70 10.21
C THR A 5 -6.38 33.58 9.80
N ASP A 6 -7.69 33.83 9.87
CA ASP A 6 -8.70 32.85 9.43
C ASP A 6 -8.60 32.53 7.93
N VAL A 7 -8.32 33.54 7.09
CA VAL A 7 -8.17 33.34 5.64
C VAL A 7 -6.95 32.46 5.33
N ARG A 8 -5.83 32.63 6.06
CA ARG A 8 -4.65 31.77 5.87
C ARG A 8 -4.87 30.35 6.37
N LEU A 9 -5.61 30.17 7.47
CA LEU A 9 -5.95 28.83 7.98
C LEU A 9 -6.87 28.08 7.02
N VAL A 10 -7.87 28.76 6.46
CA VAL A 10 -8.76 28.18 5.45
C VAL A 10 -7.98 27.82 4.19
N LEU A 11 -7.08 28.69 3.71
CA LEU A 11 -6.25 28.39 2.54
C LEU A 11 -5.33 27.18 2.77
N HIS A 12 -4.64 27.13 3.91
CA HIS A 12 -3.75 26.02 4.26
C HIS A 12 -4.52 24.70 4.43
N SER A 13 -5.74 24.74 4.97
CA SER A 13 -6.58 23.55 5.09
C SER A 13 -7.01 22.99 3.72
N GLN A 14 -7.28 23.87 2.76
CA GLN A 14 -7.63 23.48 1.39
C GLN A 14 -6.42 22.91 0.62
N GLU A 15 -5.23 23.48 0.81
CA GLU A 15 -3.99 22.94 0.25
C GLU A 15 -3.71 21.54 0.80
N LEU A 16 -3.85 21.35 2.12
CA LEU A 16 -3.68 20.03 2.76
C LEU A 16 -4.69 19.00 2.24
N GLN A 17 -5.95 19.41 2.06
CA GLN A 17 -6.99 18.55 1.52
C GLN A 17 -6.74 18.20 0.05
N ALA A 18 -6.25 19.15 -0.77
CA ALA A 18 -5.90 18.91 -2.16
C ALA A 18 -4.68 17.98 -2.29
N GLU A 19 -3.68 18.10 -1.42
CA GLU A 19 -2.54 17.18 -1.36
C GLU A 19 -2.96 15.78 -0.91
N GLN A 20 -3.82 15.67 0.11
CA GLN A 20 -4.37 14.38 0.54
C GLN A 20 -5.20 13.72 -0.56
N ALA A 21 -6.05 14.48 -1.26
CA ALA A 21 -6.83 13.98 -2.38
C ALA A 21 -5.94 13.52 -3.55
N ARG A 22 -4.81 14.20 -3.81
CA ARG A 22 -3.82 13.76 -4.81
C ARG A 22 -3.07 12.50 -4.38
N ALA A 23 -2.80 12.35 -3.08
CA ALA A 23 -2.12 11.16 -2.54
C ALA A 23 -3.02 9.92 -2.48
N THR A 24 -4.32 10.11 -2.21
CA THR A 24 -5.33 9.03 -2.17
C THR A 24 -6.01 8.78 -3.51
N SER A 25 -5.85 9.67 -4.50
CA SER A 25 -6.35 9.41 -5.85
C SER A 25 -5.72 8.11 -6.37
N PRO A 26 -6.53 7.13 -6.80
CA PRO A 26 -6.00 5.88 -7.30
C PRO A 26 -5.12 6.20 -8.50
N ARG A 27 -3.80 6.10 -8.32
CA ARG A 27 -2.87 6.09 -9.45
C ARG A 27 -3.40 5.04 -10.40
N ASN A 28 -3.54 5.37 -11.68
CA ASN A 28 -4.07 4.45 -12.67
C ASN A 28 -3.01 3.36 -12.95
N VAL A 29 -2.79 2.50 -11.95
CA VAL A 29 -1.86 1.39 -12.01
C VAL A 29 -2.57 0.35 -12.85
N SER A 30 -2.02 0.07 -14.03
CA SER A 30 -2.57 -0.95 -14.92
C SER A 30 -2.87 -2.22 -14.11
N ARG A 31 -4.07 -2.79 -14.31
CA ARG A 31 -4.47 -4.05 -13.65
C ARG A 31 -3.43 -5.16 -13.88
N TRP A 32 -2.74 -5.13 -15.02
CA TRP A 32 -1.62 -6.01 -15.31
C TRP A 32 -0.40 -5.77 -14.41
N HIS A 33 -0.07 -4.52 -14.10
CA HIS A 33 1.03 -4.19 -13.20
C HIS A 33 0.73 -4.63 -11.76
N LEU A 34 -0.50 -4.38 -11.27
CA LEU A 34 -0.95 -4.91 -9.98
C LEU A 34 -0.93 -6.44 -9.94
N PHE A 35 -1.32 -7.09 -11.04
CA PHE A 35 -1.25 -8.54 -11.18
C PHE A 35 0.19 -9.07 -11.05
N TRP A 36 1.13 -8.50 -11.81
CA TRP A 36 2.53 -8.90 -11.74
C TRP A 36 3.11 -8.64 -10.35
N HIS A 37 2.81 -7.48 -9.77
CA HIS A 37 3.22 -7.14 -8.41
C HIS A 37 2.73 -8.18 -7.38
N ARG A 38 1.43 -8.50 -7.37
CA ARG A 38 0.84 -9.50 -6.44
C ARG A 38 1.42 -10.89 -6.64
N ARG A 39 1.69 -11.28 -7.89
CA ARG A 39 2.32 -12.57 -8.21
C ARG A 39 3.77 -12.63 -7.69
N HIS A 40 4.54 -11.56 -7.91
CA HIS A 40 5.93 -11.50 -7.47
C HIS A 40 6.05 -11.51 -5.95
N THR A 41 5.26 -10.69 -5.24
CA THR A 41 5.31 -10.64 -3.78
C THR A 41 4.90 -11.96 -3.13
N ARG A 42 3.86 -12.64 -3.64
CA ARG A 42 3.48 -13.98 -3.17
C ARG A 42 4.58 -15.01 -3.40
N LYS A 43 5.26 -14.99 -4.54
CA LYS A 43 6.39 -15.90 -4.80
C LYS A 43 7.62 -15.58 -3.95
N ALA A 44 7.85 -14.31 -3.61
CA ALA A 44 8.93 -13.91 -2.72
C ALA A 44 8.78 -14.55 -1.33
N LEU A 45 7.55 -14.67 -0.80
CA LEU A 45 7.30 -15.36 0.48
C LEU A 45 7.81 -16.80 0.52
N LEU A 46 7.83 -17.50 -0.62
CA LEU A 46 8.37 -18.87 -0.72
C LEU A 46 9.89 -18.93 -0.77
N GLN A 47 10.55 -17.80 -1.01
CA GLN A 47 12.01 -17.69 -1.11
C GLN A 47 12.63 -17.16 0.18
N LEU A 48 11.84 -16.60 1.09
CA LEU A 48 12.31 -16.09 2.38
C LEU A 48 12.71 -17.23 3.32
N THR A 49 13.75 -17.00 4.11
CA THR A 49 14.14 -17.90 5.20
C THR A 49 13.16 -17.80 6.37
N GLY A 50 13.17 -18.80 7.26
CA GLY A 50 12.31 -18.79 8.44
C GLY A 50 12.51 -17.55 9.32
N GLU A 51 13.75 -17.09 9.49
CA GLU A 51 14.09 -15.87 10.24
C GLU A 51 13.51 -14.62 9.57
N GLN A 52 13.66 -14.49 8.26
CA GLN A 52 13.11 -13.36 7.50
C GLN A 52 11.58 -13.33 7.53
N LEU A 53 10.93 -14.49 7.61
CA LEU A 53 9.48 -14.58 7.80
C LEU A 53 9.08 -14.10 9.19
N LEU A 54 9.85 -14.43 10.23
CA LEU A 54 9.61 -13.94 11.59
C LEU A 54 9.77 -12.42 11.68
N ASP A 55 10.72 -11.83 10.94
CA ASP A 55 10.91 -10.37 10.90
C ASP A 55 9.67 -9.62 10.36
N VAL A 56 8.94 -10.23 9.42
CA VAL A 56 7.66 -9.71 8.90
C VAL A 56 6.44 -10.24 9.65
N GLY A 57 6.63 -10.99 10.73
CA GLY A 57 5.56 -11.52 11.57
C GLY A 57 4.74 -12.65 10.93
N LEU A 58 5.31 -13.36 9.95
CA LEU A 58 4.67 -14.49 9.28
C LEU A 58 5.29 -15.82 9.72
N THR A 59 4.44 -16.84 9.83
CA THR A 59 4.89 -18.22 9.97
C THR A 59 5.21 -18.84 8.61
N ALA A 60 6.08 -19.86 8.59
CA ALA A 60 6.39 -20.60 7.37
C ALA A 60 5.14 -21.21 6.70
N GLU A 61 4.16 -21.64 7.50
CA GLU A 61 2.91 -22.19 6.99
C GLU A 61 2.05 -21.11 6.31
N GLN A 62 1.90 -19.93 6.93
CA GLN A 62 1.21 -18.80 6.31
C GLN A 62 1.90 -18.36 5.01
N ALA A 63 3.22 -18.30 4.99
CA ALA A 63 3.99 -17.97 3.80
C ALA A 63 3.76 -18.98 2.66
N ARG A 64 3.67 -20.28 2.98
CA ARG A 64 3.35 -21.33 2.00
C ARG A 64 1.92 -21.23 1.49
N GLN A 65 0.95 -21.05 2.39
CA GLN A 65 -0.45 -20.88 2.00
C GLN A 65 -0.60 -19.68 1.06
N GLU A 66 0.03 -18.55 1.39
CA GLU A 66 -0.09 -17.33 0.60
C GLU A 66 0.72 -17.37 -0.70
N GLY A 67 1.89 -18.02 -0.70
CA GLY A 67 2.73 -18.17 -1.88
C GLY A 67 2.26 -19.25 -2.87
N LEU A 68 1.47 -20.22 -2.40
CA LEU A 68 0.84 -21.25 -3.23
C LEU A 68 -0.59 -20.89 -3.67
N LYS A 69 -1.18 -19.82 -3.10
CA LYS A 69 -2.51 -19.36 -3.52
C LYS A 69 -2.54 -19.10 -5.03
N PRO A 70 -3.54 -19.63 -5.75
CA PRO A 70 -3.72 -19.30 -7.14
C PRO A 70 -3.97 -17.80 -7.31
N PHE A 71 -3.47 -17.24 -8.41
CA PHE A 71 -3.40 -15.79 -8.62
C PHE A 71 -4.78 -15.09 -8.67
N TRP A 72 -5.85 -15.83 -8.93
CA TRP A 72 -7.22 -15.31 -9.03
C TRP A 72 -7.98 -15.31 -7.71
N ARG A 73 -7.40 -15.87 -6.64
CA ARG A 73 -8.06 -15.94 -5.34
C ARG A 73 -7.47 -14.87 -4.41
N GLU A 74 -8.37 -14.10 -3.81
CA GLU A 74 -8.02 -13.17 -2.74
C GLU A 74 -7.78 -13.94 -1.43
#